data_AF-A0A847NUJ4-F1
#
_entry.id   AF-A0A847NUJ4-F1
#
_cell.length_a   1.000
_cell.length_b   1.000
_cell.length_c   1.000
_cell.angle_alpha   90.00
_cell.angle_beta   90.00
_cell.angle_gamma   90.00
#
_symmetry.space_group_name_H-M   'P 1'
#
loop_
_entity.id
_entity.type
_entity.pdbx_description
1 polymer ?
#
loop_
_entity_poly.entity_id
_entity_poly.type
_entity_poly.pdbx_seq_one_letter_code
_entity_poly.pdbx_strand_id
1 'polypeptide(L)'
;TIIQELEVRLAQISRILDKHPDPNMYGPETALEQNPHTGEWSIKGGGKFFTVGQEEKPPGYVTWDGQLDAAFKQIDLLLEQLYILSETSPAAFGQLKPGLAESGSALRRLMMAPLAKTNRIRLRFDPALKRVLKLTSELEAAQGMANAVKLEEVHIDWQDGLPDDDTEITQIEAIRYNAGLTSLESALRRLDGLEGDALQEEIGRIKAEQEGARAEPPRIMLPPAPGEEGEV
;
A
#
# COMPACT_ATOMS: atom_id res chain seq x y z
N THR A 1 8.05 -12.18 -23.35
CA THR A 1 7.58 -12.34 -21.94
C THR A 1 6.44 -11.37 -21.67
N ILE A 2 5.71 -11.46 -20.54
CA ILE A 2 4.55 -10.58 -20.26
C ILE A 2 4.89 -9.09 -20.38
N ILE A 3 6.08 -8.69 -19.95
CA ILE A 3 6.56 -7.29 -20.06
C ILE A 3 6.63 -6.86 -21.53
N GLN A 4 7.22 -7.70 -22.39
CA GLN A 4 7.33 -7.42 -23.82
C GLN A 4 5.95 -7.30 -24.49
N GLU A 5 4.99 -8.15 -24.11
CA GLU A 5 3.61 -8.04 -24.61
C GLU A 5 2.98 -6.71 -24.18
N LEU A 6 3.15 -6.32 -22.92
CA LEU A 6 2.65 -5.04 -22.39
C LEU A 6 3.25 -3.83 -23.14
N GLU A 7 4.57 -3.83 -23.35
CA GLU A 7 5.29 -2.79 -24.10
C GLU A 7 4.80 -2.69 -25.55
N VAL A 8 4.67 -3.83 -26.25
CA VAL A 8 4.19 -3.88 -27.63
C VAL A 8 2.74 -3.38 -27.71
N ARG A 9 1.88 -3.78 -26.77
CA ARG A 9 0.47 -3.35 -26.71
C ARG A 9 0.35 -1.84 -26.52
N LEU A 10 1.11 -1.28 -25.58
CA LEU A 10 1.16 0.16 -25.34
C LEU A 10 1.64 0.91 -26.58
N ALA A 11 2.74 0.48 -27.20
CA ALA A 11 3.26 1.10 -28.41
C ALA A 11 2.28 1.03 -29.59
N GLN A 12 1.55 -0.07 -29.76
CA GLN A 12 0.52 -0.20 -30.78
C GLN A 12 -0.65 0.76 -30.56
N ILE A 13 -1.13 0.88 -29.31
CA ILE A 13 -2.21 1.83 -28.96
C ILE A 13 -1.75 3.26 -29.22
N SER A 14 -0.55 3.65 -28.77
CA SER A 14 0.00 4.98 -29.04
C SER A 14 0.05 5.28 -30.53
N ARG A 15 0.54 4.34 -31.36
CA ARG A 15 0.56 4.51 -32.83
C ARG A 15 -0.83 4.64 -33.44
N ILE A 16 -1.84 3.97 -32.88
CA ILE A 16 -3.23 4.10 -33.36
C ILE A 16 -3.74 5.49 -33.03
N LEU A 17 -3.53 5.95 -31.79
CA LEU A 17 -3.93 7.28 -31.33
C LEU A 17 -3.22 8.38 -32.13
N ASP A 18 -1.92 8.23 -32.42
CA ASP A 18 -1.12 9.16 -33.22
C ASP A 18 -1.57 9.24 -34.70
N LYS A 19 -2.19 8.19 -35.23
CA LYS A 19 -2.66 8.13 -36.63
C LYS A 19 -4.09 8.66 -36.83
N HIS A 20 -4.89 8.70 -35.77
CA HIS A 20 -6.28 9.18 -35.82
C HIS A 20 -6.55 10.51 -35.09
N PRO A 21 -5.58 11.43 -34.87
CA PRO A 21 -5.89 12.73 -34.26
C PRO A 21 -6.62 13.65 -35.25
N ASP A 22 -6.37 13.48 -36.56
CA ASP A 22 -7.00 14.23 -37.65
C ASP A 22 -7.57 13.26 -38.71
N PRO A 23 -8.82 12.79 -38.57
CA PRO A 23 -9.42 11.88 -39.53
C PRO A 23 -9.59 12.58 -40.89
N ASN A 24 -9.20 11.89 -41.97
CA ASN A 24 -9.57 12.33 -43.32
C ASN A 24 -11.08 12.22 -43.50
N MET A 25 -11.68 13.24 -44.10
CA MET A 25 -13.13 13.33 -44.28
C MET A 25 -13.49 13.10 -45.74
N TYR A 26 -14.67 12.52 -45.99
CA TYR A 26 -15.24 12.38 -47.33
C TYR A 26 -16.69 12.85 -47.31
N GLY A 27 -17.17 13.42 -48.42
CA GLY A 27 -18.52 13.94 -48.52
C GLY A 27 -18.87 14.44 -49.93
N PRO A 28 -20.12 14.85 -50.15
CA PRO A 28 -20.55 15.37 -51.44
C PRO A 28 -19.84 16.69 -51.76
N GLU A 29 -19.58 16.93 -53.04
CA GLU A 29 -18.94 18.17 -53.55
C GLU A 29 -19.62 19.45 -53.08
N THR A 30 -20.92 19.39 -52.80
CA THR A 30 -21.73 20.50 -52.29
C THR A 30 -21.30 21.00 -50.90
N ALA A 31 -20.48 20.24 -50.17
CA ALA A 31 -19.99 20.61 -48.84
C ALA A 31 -18.70 21.46 -48.86
N LEU A 32 -18.10 21.69 -50.03
CA LEU A 32 -16.89 22.50 -50.18
C LEU A 32 -17.20 24.01 -50.11
N GLU A 33 -16.46 24.76 -49.27
CA GLU A 33 -16.49 26.21 -49.27
C GLU A 33 -15.38 26.74 -50.21
N GLN A 34 -15.71 27.68 -51.10
CA GLN A 34 -14.73 28.32 -51.97
C GLN A 34 -13.99 29.43 -51.22
N ASN A 35 -12.65 29.38 -51.19
CA ASN A 35 -11.85 30.44 -50.59
C ASN A 35 -11.86 31.69 -51.50
N PRO A 36 -12.37 32.86 -51.04
CA PRO A 36 -12.53 34.05 -51.87
C PRO A 36 -11.24 34.70 -52.37
N HIS A 37 -10.07 34.30 -51.85
CA HIS A 37 -8.78 34.90 -52.24
C HIS A 37 -7.89 33.99 -53.08
N THR A 38 -8.01 32.67 -52.96
CA THR A 38 -7.19 31.70 -53.71
C THR A 38 -7.99 30.91 -54.75
N GLY A 39 -9.32 30.95 -54.69
CA GLY A 39 -10.20 30.19 -55.60
C GLY A 39 -10.21 28.68 -55.34
N GLU A 40 -9.50 28.21 -54.32
CA GLU A 40 -9.43 26.81 -53.92
C GLU A 40 -10.65 26.40 -53.11
N TRP A 41 -11.17 25.21 -53.40
CA TRP A 41 -12.29 24.61 -52.70
C TRP A 41 -11.77 23.83 -51.48
N SER A 42 -12.20 24.18 -50.29
CA SER A 42 -11.76 23.53 -49.05
C SER A 42 -12.88 23.47 -48.02
N ILE A 43 -12.82 22.52 -47.08
CA ILE A 43 -13.69 22.50 -45.90
C ILE A 43 -12.89 23.00 -44.71
N LYS A 44 -13.50 23.80 -43.83
CA LYS A 44 -12.91 24.20 -42.53
C LYS A 44 -12.94 23.02 -41.55
N GLY A 45 -12.06 22.05 -41.74
CA GLY A 45 -11.78 20.98 -40.79
C GLY A 45 -10.33 20.53 -40.95
N GLY A 46 -9.68 20.11 -39.86
CA GLY A 46 -8.23 19.88 -39.81
C GLY A 46 -7.68 18.79 -40.74
N GLY A 47 -8.55 17.92 -41.29
CA GLY A 47 -8.16 16.82 -42.18
C GLY A 47 -8.32 17.09 -43.68
N LYS A 48 -7.75 16.23 -44.51
CA LYS A 48 -7.95 16.28 -45.98
C LYS A 48 -9.39 15.88 -46.32
N PHE A 49 -10.05 16.66 -47.17
CA PHE A 49 -11.40 16.37 -47.66
C PHE A 49 -11.35 15.82 -49.10
N PHE A 50 -12.00 14.69 -49.32
CA PHE A 50 -12.12 14.07 -50.64
C PHE A 50 -13.57 14.16 -51.14
N THR A 51 -13.74 14.67 -52.35
CA THR A 51 -15.05 14.82 -52.99
C THR A 51 -15.53 13.50 -53.57
N VAL A 52 -16.83 13.24 -53.45
CA VAL A 52 -17.48 12.02 -53.95
C VAL A 52 -18.74 12.39 -54.72
N GLY A 53 -18.86 11.91 -55.96
CA GLY A 53 -20.04 12.15 -56.81
C GLY A 53 -21.29 11.42 -56.31
N GLN A 54 -22.47 11.96 -56.62
CA GLN A 54 -23.77 11.51 -56.08
C GLN A 54 -24.18 10.08 -56.49
N GLU A 55 -23.63 9.56 -57.60
CA GLU A 55 -23.79 8.16 -58.07
C GLU A 55 -22.52 7.31 -57.91
N GLU A 56 -21.41 7.89 -57.46
CA GLU A 56 -20.19 7.13 -57.18
C GLU A 56 -20.29 6.53 -55.78
N LYS A 57 -19.98 5.24 -55.65
CA LYS A 57 -19.75 4.65 -54.32
C LYS A 57 -18.42 5.23 -53.81
N PRO A 58 -18.41 6.03 -52.73
CA PRO A 58 -17.16 6.48 -52.15
C PRO A 58 -16.25 5.28 -51.89
N PRO A 59 -14.93 5.39 -52.15
CA PRO A 59 -13.96 4.46 -51.60
C PRO A 59 -14.12 4.49 -50.07
N GLY A 60 -14.84 3.52 -49.52
CA GLY A 60 -15.05 3.41 -48.08
C GLY A 60 -13.73 3.05 -47.42
N TYR A 61 -13.37 3.76 -46.36
CA TYR A 61 -12.34 3.26 -45.47
C TYR A 61 -12.87 1.98 -44.79
N VAL A 62 -12.02 0.98 -44.64
CA VAL A 62 -12.29 -0.05 -43.63
C VAL A 62 -12.20 0.68 -42.29
N THR A 63 -13.35 1.10 -41.76
CA THR A 63 -13.45 1.58 -40.39
C THR A 63 -13.16 0.38 -39.52
N TRP A 64 -11.91 0.27 -39.07
CA TRP A 64 -11.62 -0.61 -37.97
C TRP A 64 -12.35 -0.03 -36.77
N ASP A 65 -13.40 -0.70 -36.30
CA ASP A 65 -13.95 -0.49 -34.97
C ASP A 65 -12.91 -1.01 -33.99
N GLY A 66 -11.87 -0.21 -33.84
CA GLY A 66 -10.82 -0.43 -32.90
C GLY A 66 -11.43 -0.32 -31.54
N GLN A 67 -11.88 -1.44 -31.00
CA GLN A 67 -12.32 -1.56 -29.63
C GLN A 67 -11.09 -1.28 -28.73
N LEU A 68 -10.69 -0.02 -28.65
CA LEU A 68 -9.62 0.48 -27.80
C LEU A 68 -9.95 0.12 -26.35
N ASP A 69 -11.23 0.04 -26.00
CA ASP A 69 -11.67 -0.50 -24.72
C ASP A 69 -11.26 -1.96 -24.49
N ALA A 70 -11.37 -2.82 -25.50
CA ALA A 70 -10.87 -4.20 -25.41
C ALA A 70 -9.34 -4.23 -25.31
N ALA A 71 -8.67 -3.27 -25.94
CA ALA A 71 -7.23 -3.10 -25.84
C ALA A 71 -6.74 -2.71 -24.45
N PHE A 72 -7.39 -1.72 -23.83
CA PHE A 72 -7.10 -1.32 -22.47
C PHE A 72 -7.42 -2.44 -21.46
N LYS A 73 -8.54 -3.14 -21.63
CA LYS A 73 -8.87 -4.33 -20.80
C LYS A 73 -7.80 -5.42 -20.88
N GLN A 74 -7.22 -5.63 -22.07
CA GLN A 74 -6.13 -6.59 -22.22
C GLN A 74 -4.86 -6.13 -21.49
N ILE A 75 -4.57 -4.83 -21.46
CA ILE A 75 -3.45 -4.28 -20.67
C ILE A 75 -3.68 -4.53 -19.18
N ASP A 76 -4.90 -4.30 -18.69
CA ASP A 76 -5.24 -4.57 -17.28
C ASP A 76 -5.01 -6.05 -16.93
N LEU A 77 -5.45 -6.98 -17.79
CA LEU A 77 -5.22 -8.41 -17.61
C LEU A 77 -3.72 -8.77 -17.61
N LEU A 78 -2.94 -8.17 -18.50
CA LEU A 78 -1.48 -8.38 -18.54
C LEU A 78 -0.79 -7.84 -17.29
N LEU A 79 -1.24 -6.70 -16.77
CA LEU A 79 -0.76 -6.12 -15.51
C LEU A 79 -1.10 -7.01 -14.31
N GLU A 80 -2.32 -7.55 -14.25
CA GLU A 80 -2.73 -8.52 -13.23
C GLU A 80 -1.86 -9.78 -13.27
N GLN A 81 -1.63 -10.34 -14.46
CA GLN A 81 -0.74 -11.50 -14.64
C GLN A 81 0.70 -11.16 -14.24
N LEU A 82 1.18 -9.95 -14.53
CA LEU A 82 2.50 -9.48 -14.10
C LEU A 82 2.61 -9.46 -12.58
N TYR A 83 1.59 -8.95 -11.86
CA TYR A 83 1.57 -8.97 -10.39
C TYR A 83 1.59 -10.40 -9.85
N ILE A 84 0.80 -11.31 -10.42
CA ILE A 84 0.77 -12.72 -10.02
C ILE A 84 2.14 -13.39 -10.24
N LEU A 85 2.74 -13.25 -11.43
CA LEU A 85 4.02 -13.88 -11.76
C LEU A 85 5.19 -13.30 -10.96
N SER A 86 5.17 -11.99 -10.72
CA SER A 86 6.21 -11.34 -9.91
C SER A 86 6.02 -11.56 -8.41
N GLU A 87 4.88 -12.14 -8.01
CA GLU A 87 4.42 -12.27 -6.63
C GLU A 87 4.42 -10.91 -5.91
N THR A 88 4.10 -9.85 -6.66
CA THR A 88 3.95 -8.49 -6.13
C THR A 88 2.47 -8.11 -6.08
N SER A 89 2.15 -7.00 -5.41
CA SER A 89 0.79 -6.47 -5.40
C SER A 89 0.79 -4.98 -5.71
N PRO A 90 -0.30 -4.42 -6.25
CA PRO A 90 -0.42 -2.97 -6.49
C PRO A 90 -0.17 -2.13 -5.23
N ALA A 91 -0.55 -2.66 -4.07
CA ALA A 91 -0.33 -2.04 -2.77
C ALA A 91 1.17 -1.78 -2.48
N ALA A 92 2.07 -2.65 -2.96
CA ALA A 92 3.52 -2.46 -2.83
C ALA A 92 4.03 -1.22 -3.58
N PHE A 93 3.29 -0.74 -4.58
CA PHE A 93 3.64 0.45 -5.37
C PHE A 93 2.86 1.70 -4.94
N GLY A 94 2.13 1.65 -3.82
CA GLY A 94 1.28 2.75 -3.36
C GLY A 94 0.04 2.99 -4.24
N GLN A 95 -0.24 2.09 -5.20
CA GLN A 95 -1.44 2.13 -6.04
C GLN A 95 -2.62 1.52 -5.28
N LEU A 96 -3.03 2.23 -4.23
CA LEU A 96 -4.16 1.86 -3.40
C LEU A 96 -5.40 2.59 -3.94
N LYS A 97 -6.42 1.83 -4.34
CA LYS A 97 -7.73 2.46 -4.59
C LYS A 97 -8.19 3.11 -3.27
N PRO A 98 -8.80 4.31 -3.32
CA PRO A 98 -9.30 4.96 -2.12
C PRO A 98 -10.20 4.01 -1.30
N GLY A 99 -9.91 3.86 0.00
CA GLY A 99 -10.65 2.99 0.92
C GLY A 99 -10.16 1.54 1.06
N LEU A 100 -9.10 1.11 0.34
CA LEU A 100 -8.57 -0.27 0.47
C LEU A 100 -7.49 -0.46 1.54
N ALA A 101 -6.84 0.60 2.02
CA ALA A 101 -5.77 0.53 3.00
C ALA A 101 -5.94 1.59 4.09
N GLU A 102 -6.99 1.40 4.90
CA GLU A 102 -7.31 2.28 6.03
C GLU A 102 -6.52 1.94 7.31
N SER A 103 -5.82 0.79 7.35
CA SER A 103 -5.06 0.29 8.52
C SER A 103 -3.84 -0.55 8.10
N GLY A 104 -2.83 -0.60 8.95
CA GLY A 104 -1.61 -1.41 8.76
C GLY A 104 -1.90 -2.91 8.58
N SER A 105 -2.89 -3.46 9.28
CA SER A 105 -3.32 -4.85 9.07
C SER A 105 -3.94 -5.10 7.70
N ALA A 106 -4.70 -4.13 7.16
CA ALA A 106 -5.26 -4.22 5.82
C ALA A 106 -4.16 -4.20 4.77
N LEU A 107 -3.15 -3.34 4.94
CA LEU A 107 -1.96 -3.30 4.09
C LEU A 107 -1.20 -4.63 4.13
N ARG A 108 -0.97 -5.21 5.31
CA ARG A 108 -0.31 -6.51 5.47
C ARG A 108 -1.07 -7.63 4.73
N ARG A 109 -2.40 -7.65 4.77
CA ARG A 109 -3.22 -8.62 4.02
C ARG A 109 -3.09 -8.44 2.49
N LEU A 110 -3.05 -7.20 2.01
CA LEU A 110 -2.82 -6.89 0.59
C LEU A 110 -1.39 -7.24 0.11
N MET A 111 -0.45 -7.37 1.04
CA MET A 111 0.96 -7.66 0.77
C MET A 111 1.37 -9.11 1.07
N MET A 112 0.42 -10.04 1.24
CA MET A 112 0.70 -11.44 1.57
C MET A 112 1.67 -12.13 0.58
N ALA A 113 1.45 -11.98 -0.73
CA ALA A 113 2.35 -12.56 -1.74
C ALA A 113 3.76 -11.94 -1.71
N PRO A 114 3.92 -10.60 -1.70
CA PRO A 114 5.21 -9.96 -1.47
C PRO A 114 5.92 -10.44 -0.19
N LEU A 115 5.20 -10.50 0.94
CA LEU A 115 5.76 -10.93 2.22
C LEU A 115 6.20 -12.41 2.20
N ALA A 116 5.45 -13.28 1.52
CA ALA A 116 5.87 -14.66 1.31
C ALA A 116 7.15 -14.75 0.45
N LYS A 117 7.30 -13.87 -0.54
CA LYS A 117 8.53 -13.77 -1.36
C LYS A 117 9.70 -13.25 -0.53
N THR A 118 9.54 -12.18 0.24
CA THR A 118 10.60 -11.67 1.10
C THR A 118 11.02 -12.71 2.13
N ASN A 119 10.08 -13.48 2.70
CA ASN A 119 10.42 -14.57 3.62
C ASN A 119 11.25 -15.69 2.96
N ARG A 120 10.94 -16.08 1.72
CA ARG A 120 11.75 -17.06 0.97
C ARG A 120 13.16 -16.55 0.70
N ILE A 121 13.30 -15.25 0.39
CA ILE A 121 14.60 -14.60 0.24
C ILE A 121 15.32 -14.61 1.60
N ARG A 122 14.66 -14.20 2.69
CA ARG A 122 15.19 -14.25 4.06
C ARG A 122 15.75 -15.63 4.40
N LEU A 123 14.99 -16.71 4.18
CA LEU A 123 15.43 -18.08 4.46
C LEU A 123 16.68 -18.49 3.66
N ARG A 124 16.89 -17.91 2.47
CA ARG A 124 18.11 -18.14 1.67
C ARG A 124 19.30 -17.34 2.20
N PHE A 125 19.08 -16.10 2.62
CA PHE A 125 20.14 -15.19 3.08
C PHE A 125 20.55 -15.41 4.53
N ASP A 126 19.62 -15.77 5.42
CA ASP A 126 19.84 -15.95 6.86
C ASP A 126 21.03 -16.87 7.18
N PRO A 127 21.14 -18.10 6.63
CA PRO A 127 22.29 -18.96 6.92
C PRO A 127 23.59 -18.45 6.30
N ALA A 128 23.54 -17.70 5.19
CA ALA A 128 24.73 -17.09 4.58
C ALA A 128 25.25 -15.95 5.46
N LEU A 129 24.37 -15.05 5.91
CA LEU A 129 24.70 -13.95 6.81
C LEU A 129 25.25 -14.43 8.15
N LYS A 130 24.59 -15.41 8.78
CA LYS A 130 25.07 -16.01 10.04
C LYS A 130 26.47 -16.61 9.87
N ARG A 131 26.75 -17.28 8.75
CA ARG A 131 28.09 -17.82 8.46
C ARG A 131 29.12 -16.72 8.28
N VAL A 132 28.81 -15.68 7.52
CA VAL A 132 29.73 -14.54 7.32
C VAL A 132 30.06 -13.88 8.66
N LEU A 133 29.05 -13.58 9.49
CA LEU A 133 29.27 -12.96 10.80
C LEU A 133 30.11 -13.84 11.74
N LYS A 134 29.85 -15.15 11.76
CA LYS A 134 30.66 -16.10 12.55
C LYS A 134 32.10 -16.18 12.05
N LEU A 135 32.32 -16.31 10.75
CA LEU A 135 33.65 -16.40 10.15
C LEU A 135 34.45 -15.11 10.37
N THR A 136 33.82 -13.95 10.22
CA THR A 136 34.46 -12.67 10.51
C THR A 136 34.89 -12.60 11.97
N SER A 137 33.99 -12.93 12.90
CA SER A 137 34.30 -12.96 14.34
C SER A 137 35.44 -13.93 14.70
N GLU A 138 35.49 -15.11 14.08
CA GLU A 138 36.59 -16.07 14.26
C GLU A 138 37.92 -15.55 13.69
N LEU A 139 37.87 -14.87 12.54
CA LEU A 139 39.05 -14.27 11.92
C LEU A 139 39.60 -13.12 12.77
N GLU A 140 38.74 -12.26 13.31
CA GLU A 140 39.14 -11.15 14.18
C GLU A 140 39.83 -11.66 15.46
N ALA A 141 39.29 -12.73 16.06
CA ALA A 141 39.90 -13.39 17.21
C ALA A 141 41.26 -14.02 16.85
N ALA A 142 41.37 -14.65 15.68
CA ALA A 142 42.62 -15.25 15.21
C ALA A 142 43.71 -14.21 14.87
N GLN A 143 43.31 -13.02 14.41
CA GLN A 143 44.23 -11.91 14.14
C GLN A 143 44.62 -11.13 15.41
N GLY A 144 44.02 -11.44 16.56
CA GLY A 144 44.34 -10.79 17.83
C GLY A 144 43.90 -9.33 17.90
N MET A 145 42.82 -8.96 17.21
CA MET A 145 42.25 -7.62 17.35
C MET A 145 41.78 -7.35 18.78
N ALA A 146 41.98 -6.12 19.26
CA ALA A 146 41.52 -5.70 20.57
C ALA A 146 39.99 -5.79 20.67
N ASN A 147 39.47 -6.39 21.75
CA ASN A 147 38.05 -6.64 21.99
C ASN A 147 37.37 -7.62 21.00
N ALA A 148 38.12 -8.48 20.32
CA ALA A 148 37.52 -9.51 19.47
C ALA A 148 36.68 -10.49 20.31
N VAL A 149 35.39 -10.58 20.01
CA VAL A 149 34.45 -11.50 20.67
C VAL A 149 34.06 -12.58 19.69
N LYS A 150 34.15 -13.85 20.13
CA LYS A 150 33.68 -14.99 19.35
C LYS A 150 32.16 -15.10 19.44
N LEU A 151 31.49 -15.00 18.29
CA LEU A 151 30.04 -15.13 18.19
C LEU A 151 29.65 -16.61 18.05
N GLU A 152 29.17 -17.22 19.13
CA GLU A 152 28.75 -18.64 19.11
C GLU A 152 27.35 -18.82 18.48
N GLU A 153 26.40 -17.99 18.89
CA GLU A 153 25.02 -18.00 18.40
C GLU A 153 24.64 -16.60 17.92
N VAL A 154 24.18 -16.52 16.66
CA VAL A 154 23.79 -15.25 16.03
C VAL A 154 22.31 -15.36 15.71
N HIS A 155 21.49 -14.55 16.39
CA HIS A 155 20.09 -14.33 16.05
C HIS A 155 19.97 -13.10 15.14
N ILE A 156 19.14 -13.19 14.10
CA ILE A 156 18.87 -12.07 13.20
C ILE A 156 17.36 -11.83 13.21
N ASP A 157 16.97 -10.68 13.75
CA ASP A 157 15.61 -10.17 13.72
C ASP A 157 15.40 -9.39 12.42
N TRP A 158 14.50 -9.90 11.58
CA TRP A 158 14.16 -9.28 10.31
C TRP A 158 12.83 -8.56 10.44
N GLN A 159 12.83 -7.26 10.18
CA GLN A 159 11.63 -6.44 10.14
C GLN A 159 10.99 -6.49 8.75
N ASP A 160 9.66 -6.47 8.67
CA ASP A 160 8.92 -6.47 7.41
C ASP A 160 8.91 -5.09 6.72
N GLY A 161 9.19 -4.03 7.48
CA GLY A 161 9.25 -2.65 7.02
C GLY A 161 7.88 -2.02 6.76
N LEU A 162 6.80 -2.65 7.22
CA LEU A 162 5.45 -2.08 7.12
C LEU A 162 5.20 -1.12 8.28
N PRO A 163 4.39 -0.05 8.07
CA PRO A 163 3.91 0.75 9.18
C PRO A 163 3.09 -0.11 10.13
N ASP A 164 3.49 -0.10 11.39
CA ASP A 164 2.70 -0.66 12.46
C ASP A 164 1.53 0.27 12.79
N ASP A 165 0.38 -0.31 13.11
CA ASP A 165 -0.83 0.44 13.48
C ASP A 165 -0.89 0.57 15.00
N ASP A 166 -0.49 1.75 15.51
CA ASP A 166 -0.45 2.04 16.94
C ASP A 166 -1.80 1.77 17.64
N THR A 167 -2.91 2.00 16.93
CA THR A 167 -4.25 1.76 17.49
C THR A 167 -4.53 0.26 17.64
N GLU A 168 -4.11 -0.54 16.66
CA GLU A 168 -4.23 -2.00 16.70
C GLU A 168 -3.33 -2.59 17.79
N ILE A 169 -2.07 -2.14 17.89
CA ILE A 169 -1.12 -2.62 18.91
C ILE A 169 -1.65 -2.29 20.31
N THR A 170 -2.11 -1.05 20.53
CA THR A 170 -2.67 -0.63 21.82
C THR A 170 -3.91 -1.46 22.19
N GLN A 171 -4.81 -1.73 21.24
CA GLN A 171 -5.98 -2.56 21.48
C GLN A 171 -5.61 -4.00 21.83
N ILE A 172 -4.65 -4.60 21.11
CA ILE A 172 -4.17 -5.95 21.39
C ILE A 172 -3.56 -6.04 22.78
N GLU A 173 -2.73 -5.07 23.17
CA GLU A 173 -2.12 -5.02 24.49
C GLU A 173 -3.14 -4.80 25.60
N ALA A 174 -4.13 -3.93 25.39
CA ALA A 174 -5.23 -3.75 26.34
C ALA A 174 -6.03 -5.05 26.55
N ILE A 175 -6.32 -5.81 25.48
CA ILE A 175 -6.98 -7.12 25.57
C ILE A 175 -6.11 -8.12 26.32
N ARG A 176 -4.81 -8.18 26.03
CA ARG A 176 -3.86 -9.09 26.71
C ARG A 176 -3.73 -8.77 28.20
N TYR A 177 -3.66 -7.50 28.54
CA TYR A 177 -3.61 -7.03 29.92
C TYR A 177 -4.89 -7.40 30.66
N ASN A 178 -6.07 -7.12 30.09
CA ASN A 178 -7.36 -7.47 30.68
C ASN A 178 -7.56 -8.99 30.83
N ALA A 179 -7.01 -9.79 29.92
CA ALA A 179 -7.02 -11.26 30.00
C ALA A 179 -5.99 -11.83 31.01
N GLY A 180 -5.13 -10.99 31.60
CA GLY A 180 -4.07 -11.41 32.52
C GLY A 180 -2.90 -12.13 31.85
N LEU A 181 -2.73 -12.00 30.52
CA LEU A 181 -1.68 -12.65 29.74
C LEU A 181 -0.39 -11.81 29.66
N THR A 182 -0.39 -10.60 30.21
CA THR A 182 0.74 -9.67 30.15
C THR A 182 0.80 -8.80 31.40
N SER A 183 2.01 -8.52 31.89
CA SER A 183 2.23 -7.57 32.98
C SER A 183 2.24 -6.13 32.46
N LEU A 184 1.88 -5.18 33.34
CA LEU A 184 1.92 -3.74 33.05
C LEU A 184 3.30 -3.30 32.52
N GLU A 185 4.37 -3.81 33.14
CA GLU A 185 5.76 -3.55 32.75
C GLU A 185 6.07 -4.05 31.33
N SER A 186 5.62 -5.25 30.99
CA SER A 186 5.84 -5.82 29.66
C SER A 186 5.03 -5.10 28.58
N ALA A 187 3.85 -4.55 28.92
CA ALA A 187 3.02 -3.77 28.01
C ALA A 187 3.65 -2.40 27.71
N LEU A 188 4.04 -1.64 28.75
CA LEU A 188 4.69 -0.32 28.62
C LEU A 188 5.99 -0.40 27.84
N ARG A 189 6.81 -1.43 28.09
CA ARG A 189 8.05 -1.63 27.32
C ARG A 189 7.79 -1.88 25.83
N ARG A 190 6.71 -2.58 25.48
CA ARG A 190 6.37 -2.88 24.07
C ARG A 190 5.71 -1.72 23.35
N LEU A 191 4.86 -0.96 24.03
CA LEU A 191 4.13 0.17 23.46
C LEU A 191 5.00 1.43 23.37
N ASP A 192 5.67 1.78 24.47
CA ASP A 192 6.35 3.07 24.62
C ASP A 192 7.88 2.96 24.54
N GLY A 193 8.42 1.74 24.42
CA GLY A 193 9.87 1.50 24.35
C GLY A 193 10.62 1.91 25.63
N LEU A 194 9.92 2.07 26.74
CA LEU A 194 10.51 2.50 28.01
C LEU A 194 11.32 1.36 28.64
N GLU A 195 12.56 1.65 29.04
CA GLU A 195 13.45 0.72 29.74
C GLU A 195 14.07 1.37 30.97
N GLY A 196 14.49 0.53 31.94
CA GLY A 196 15.22 0.97 33.13
C GLY A 196 14.41 1.87 34.06
N ASP A 197 15.02 2.96 34.53
CA ASP A 197 14.46 3.84 35.55
C ASP A 197 13.17 4.55 35.08
N ALA A 198 13.11 4.94 33.79
CA ALA A 198 11.93 5.60 33.21
C ALA A 198 10.68 4.71 33.25
N LEU A 199 10.84 3.40 33.07
CA LEU A 199 9.76 2.42 33.15
C LEU A 199 9.23 2.29 34.59
N GLN A 200 10.13 2.29 35.57
CA GLN A 200 9.76 2.20 36.99
C GLN A 200 9.03 3.46 37.47
N GLU A 201 9.46 4.64 37.02
CA GLU A 201 8.79 5.91 37.30
C GLU A 201 7.37 5.94 36.73
N GLU A 202 7.19 5.50 35.48
CA GLU A 202 5.87 5.45 34.84
C GLU A 202 4.93 4.46 35.54
N ILE A 203 5.42 3.25 35.86
CA ILE A 203 4.67 2.26 36.65
C ILE A 203 4.28 2.84 38.01
N GLY A 204 5.19 3.59 38.65
CA GLY A 204 4.93 4.27 39.92
C GLY A 204 3.82 5.32 39.79
N ARG A 205 3.85 6.15 38.75
CA ARG A 205 2.80 7.14 38.45
C ARG A 205 1.44 6.47 38.20
N ILE A 206 1.40 5.44 37.38
CA ILE A 206 0.17 4.69 37.08
C ILE A 206 -0.43 4.04 38.35
N LYS A 207 0.42 3.46 39.21
CA LYS A 207 -0.06 2.86 40.48
C LYS A 207 -0.59 3.93 41.43
N ALA A 208 0.10 5.06 41.56
CA ALA A 208 -0.37 6.17 42.39
C ALA A 208 -1.72 6.73 41.90
N GLU A 209 -1.91 6.84 40.58
CA GLU A 209 -3.20 7.22 39.99
C GLU A 209 -4.28 6.18 40.22
N GLN A 210 -3.98 4.89 40.08
CA GLN A 210 -4.94 3.80 40.37
C GLN A 210 -5.33 3.73 41.84
N GLU A 211 -4.39 3.94 42.76
CA GLU A 211 -4.65 4.00 44.20
C GLU A 211 -5.47 5.23 44.57
N GLY A 212 -5.16 6.39 43.98
CA GLY A 212 -5.95 7.62 44.12
C GLY A 212 -7.37 7.50 43.54
N ALA A 213 -7.53 6.77 42.43
CA ALA A 213 -8.85 6.50 41.82
C ALA A 213 -9.65 5.42 42.57
N ARG A 214 -8.97 4.52 43.31
CA ARG A 214 -9.60 3.52 44.19
C ARG A 214 -10.00 4.07 45.55
N ALA A 215 -9.55 5.26 45.93
CA ALA A 215 -10.07 5.94 47.11
C ALA A 215 -11.59 6.13 46.92
N GLU A 216 -12.38 5.43 47.74
CA GLU A 216 -13.83 5.33 47.61
C GLU A 216 -14.49 6.70 47.36
N PRO A 217 -15.50 6.81 46.46
CA PRO A 217 -16.31 8.01 46.41
C PRO A 217 -16.83 8.28 47.83
N PRO A 218 -16.78 9.54 48.31
CA PRO A 218 -17.08 9.85 49.71
C PRO A 218 -18.44 9.27 50.07
N ARG A 219 -18.46 8.30 51.00
CA ARG A 219 -19.71 7.80 51.57
C ARG A 219 -20.35 8.95 52.33
N ILE A 220 -21.31 9.62 51.69
CA ILE A 220 -22.20 10.56 52.37
C ILE A 220 -23.08 9.72 53.28
N MET A 221 -22.69 9.59 54.55
CA MET A 221 -23.60 9.10 55.59
C MET A 221 -24.64 10.19 55.84
N LEU A 222 -25.89 9.94 55.42
CA LEU A 222 -27.02 10.78 55.80
C LEU A 222 -27.16 10.72 57.33
N PRO A 223 -27.23 11.87 58.03
CA PRO A 223 -27.49 11.88 59.46
C PRO A 223 -28.86 11.22 59.74
N PRO A 224 -29.02 10.49 60.85
CA PRO A 224 -30.31 9.91 61.21
C PRO A 224 -31.36 11.01 61.32
N ALA A 225 -32.54 10.75 60.76
CA ALA A 225 -33.64 11.70 60.74
C ALA A 225 -34.00 12.13 62.18
N PRO A 226 -34.08 13.44 62.47
CA PRO A 226 -34.46 13.89 63.80
C PRO A 226 -35.96 13.71 63.98
N GLY A 227 -36.35 12.78 64.86
CA GLY A 227 -37.67 12.75 65.49
C GLY A 227 -38.66 11.73 64.92
N GLU A 228 -38.56 10.48 65.37
CA GLU A 228 -39.73 9.69 65.76
C GLU A 228 -39.42 9.03 67.11
N GLU A 229 -39.27 9.87 68.14
CA GLU A 229 -39.56 9.45 69.52
C GLU A 229 -41.06 9.63 69.74
N GLY A 230 -41.79 8.52 69.71
CA GLY A 230 -42.99 8.22 70.50
C GLY A 230 -44.21 9.15 70.41
N GLU A 231 -45.31 8.62 69.88
CA GLU A 231 -46.64 8.88 70.42
C GLU A 231 -47.50 7.60 70.42
N VAL A 232 -47.86 7.19 71.64
CA VAL A 232 -48.91 6.27 72.14
C VAL A 232 -48.76 4.75 71.95
#